data_AF-A0A4Y7ZJY4-F1
#
_entry.id   AF-A0A4Y7ZJY4-F1
#
_cell.length_a   1.000
_cell.length_b   1.000
_cell.length_c   1.000
_cell.angle_alpha   90.00
_cell.angle_beta   90.00
_cell.angle_gamma   90.00
#
_symmetry.space_group_name_H-M   'P 1'
#
loop_
_entity.id
_entity.type
_entity.pdbx_description
1 polymer ?
#
loop_
_entity_poly.entity_id
_entity_poly.type
_entity_poly.pdbx_seq_one_letter_code
_entity_poly.pdbx_strand_id
1 'polypeptide(L)'
;MKLNRSTTLRSFKKYQPRQIAKFVKGFFNGRIFIAGLGRFRVIEGKVVAYKHLKTEQKILMAVSEINQVVAELSRPKVAIA
;
A
#
# COMPACT_ATOMS: atom_id res chain seq x y z
N MET A 1 -18.19 -16.58 9.18
CA MET A 1 -16.92 -15.82 9.17
C MET A 1 -17.19 -14.37 9.54
N LYS A 2 -16.80 -13.93 10.75
CA LYS A 2 -16.88 -12.52 11.13
C LYS A 2 -15.82 -11.77 10.33
N LEU A 3 -16.25 -11.10 9.26
CA LEU A 3 -15.42 -10.15 8.53
C LEU A 3 -15.16 -9.00 9.51
N ASN A 4 -14.03 -9.04 10.21
CA ASN A 4 -13.56 -7.91 11.00
C ASN A 4 -13.46 -6.73 10.04
N ARG A 5 -14.51 -5.89 10.01
CA ARG A 5 -14.53 -4.60 9.34
C ARG A 5 -13.52 -3.74 10.08
N SER A 6 -12.24 -4.01 9.89
CA SER A 6 -11.18 -3.33 10.59
C SER A 6 -11.14 -1.92 10.02
N THR A 7 -11.81 -1.05 10.73
CA THR A 7 -11.81 0.41 10.64
C THR A 7 -10.41 1.00 10.85
N THR A 8 -9.36 0.19 10.96
CA THR A 8 -8.00 0.63 11.25
C THR A 8 -7.38 1.30 10.02
N LEU A 9 -7.35 2.63 10.07
CA LEU A 9 -6.54 3.47 9.20
C LEU A 9 -5.09 3.43 9.73
N ARG A 10 -4.17 2.81 9.01
CA ARG A 10 -2.75 2.88 9.36
C ARG A 10 -2.14 4.17 8.80
N SER A 11 -1.64 5.03 9.68
CA SER A 11 -0.99 6.29 9.29
C SER A 11 0.53 6.17 9.26
N PHE A 12 1.14 6.59 8.16
CA PHE A 12 2.58 6.68 7.96
C PHE A 12 2.99 8.15 7.98
N LYS A 13 3.75 8.54 9.01
CA LYS A 13 4.24 9.93 9.17
C LYS A 13 5.36 10.29 8.18
N LYS A 14 6.04 9.28 7.62
CA LYS A 14 7.12 9.43 6.65
C LYS A 14 6.83 8.54 5.44
N TYR A 15 7.19 9.01 4.25
CA TYR A 15 7.10 8.21 3.04
C TYR A 15 8.26 7.21 2.99
N GLN A 16 7.98 5.97 3.39
CA GLN A 16 8.92 4.86 3.33
C GLN A 16 8.29 3.69 2.55
N PRO A 17 8.45 3.65 1.20
CA PRO A 17 7.78 2.68 0.34
C PRO A 17 7.94 1.24 0.79
N ARG A 18 9.15 0.82 1.19
CA ARG A 18 9.42 -0.53 1.72
C ARG A 18 8.65 -0.86 2.99
N GLN A 19 8.55 0.07 3.94
CA GLN A 19 7.82 -0.18 5.19
C GLN A 19 6.31 -0.25 4.94
N ILE A 20 5.81 0.65 4.08
CA ILE A 20 4.41 0.67 3.65
C ILE A 20 4.08 -0.63 2.91
N ALA A 21 4.93 -1.06 1.97
CA ALA A 21 4.76 -2.29 1.20
C ALA A 21 4.76 -3.54 2.09
N LYS A 22 5.64 -3.63 3.10
CA LYS A 22 5.61 -4.72 4.10
C LYS A 22 4.27 -4.79 4.84
N PHE A 23 3.75 -3.64 5.27
CA PHE A 23 2.45 -3.56 5.93
C PHE A 23 1.32 -3.99 4.98
N VAL A 24 1.31 -3.45 3.76
CA VAL A 24 0.31 -3.72 2.73
C VAL A 24 0.31 -5.21 2.32
N LYS A 25 1.49 -5.82 2.15
CA LYS A 25 1.62 -7.26 1.85
C LYS A 25 0.95 -8.14 2.91
N GLY A 26 1.11 -7.80 4.19
CA GLY A 26 0.51 -8.55 5.30
C GLY A 26 -0.96 -8.20 5.56
N PHE A 27 -1.49 -7.16 4.91
CA PHE A 27 -2.81 -6.61 5.19
C PHE A 27 -3.69 -6.68 3.95
N PHE A 28 -4.58 -7.67 3.89
CA PHE A 28 -5.37 -7.97 2.70
C PHE A 28 -6.29 -6.81 2.27
N ASN A 29 -6.96 -6.12 3.19
CA ASN A 29 -7.91 -5.07 2.85
C ASN A 29 -8.01 -4.00 3.94
N GLY A 30 -7.97 -2.71 3.56
CA GLY A 30 -8.37 -1.61 4.42
C GLY A 30 -7.87 -0.25 3.95
N ARG A 31 -7.43 0.61 4.87
CA ARG A 31 -7.11 2.01 4.56
C ARG A 31 -5.76 2.40 5.14
N ILE A 32 -5.00 3.18 4.37
CA ILE A 32 -3.74 3.77 4.84
C ILE A 32 -3.76 5.27 4.61
N PHE A 33 -3.04 6.01 5.46
CA PHE A 33 -2.78 7.43 5.27
C PHE A 33 -1.28 7.63 5.20
N ILE A 34 -0.82 8.40 4.22
CA ILE A 34 0.58 8.75 4.06
C ILE A 34 0.68 10.27 4.19
N ALA A 35 1.40 10.75 5.19
CA ALA A 35 1.63 12.18 5.37
C ALA A 35 2.31 12.75 4.12
N GLY A 36 1.74 13.84 3.59
CA GLY A 36 2.22 14.50 2.36
C GLY A 36 1.64 13.93 1.06
N LEU A 37 0.92 12.80 1.08
CA LEU A 37 0.25 12.24 -0.12
C LEU A 37 -1.25 12.02 0.06
N GLY A 38 -1.72 11.75 1.29
CA GLY A 38 -3.13 11.61 1.61
C GLY A 38 -3.57 10.18 1.92
N ARG A 39 -4.87 9.93 1.72
CA ARG A 39 -5.53 8.65 2.08
C ARG A 39 -5.56 7.72 0.87
N PHE A 40 -5.29 6.45 1.11
CA PHE A 40 -5.31 5.39 0.10
C PHE A 40 -6.10 4.18 0.61
N ARG A 41 -6.55 3.36 -0.34
CA ARG A 41 -7.18 2.09 -0.04
C ARG A 41 -6.21 0.96 -0.31
N VAL A 42 -6.23 -0.05 0.56
CA VAL A 42 -5.56 -1.32 0.33
C VAL A 42 -6.62 -2.32 -0.08
N ILE A 43 -6.45 -2.92 -1.25
CA ILE A 43 -7.35 -3.93 -1.81
C ILE A 43 -6.50 -5.10 -2.26
N GLU A 44 -6.75 -6.28 -1.72
CA GLU A 44 -6.01 -7.52 -2.03
C GLU A 44 -4.48 -7.36 -1.91
N GLY A 45 -4.03 -6.67 -0.87
CA GLY A 45 -2.61 -6.39 -0.66
C GLY A 45 -1.99 -5.45 -1.70
N LYS A 46 -2.79 -4.64 -2.41
CA LYS A 46 -2.32 -3.59 -3.33
C LYS A 46 -2.82 -2.23 -2.87
N VAL A 47 -1.99 -1.20 -3.06
CA VAL A 47 -2.38 0.19 -2.80
C VAL A 47 -3.12 0.74 -4.01
N VAL A 48 -4.26 1.38 -3.76
CA VAL A 48 -5.14 1.99 -4.75
C VAL A 48 -5.47 3.43 -4.33
N ALA A 49 -5.24 4.37 -5.25
CA ALA A 49 -5.65 5.76 -5.08
C ALA A 49 -7.17 5.95 -5.31
N TYR A 50 -7.78 6.86 -4.56
CA TYR A 50 -9.16 7.29 -4.80
C TYR A 50 -9.29 8.06 -6.11
N LYS A 51 -10.48 8.04 -6.74
CA LYS A 51 -10.73 8.70 -8.04
C LYS A 51 -10.27 10.17 -8.08
N HIS A 52 -10.53 10.93 -7.02
CA HIS A 52 -10.16 12.35 -6.94
C HIS A 52 -8.64 12.59 -6.83
N LEU A 53 -7.86 11.58 -6.45
CA LEU A 53 -6.41 11.66 -6.31
C LEU A 53 -5.67 11.13 -7.56
N LYS A 54 -6.39 10.53 -8.52
CA LYS A 54 -5.79 9.98 -9.75
C LYS A 54 -5.33 11.05 -10.74
N THR A 55 -5.74 12.29 -10.55
CA THR A 55 -5.32 13.44 -11.35
C THR A 55 -3.92 13.94 -10.99
N GLU A 56 -3.43 13.59 -9.80
CA GLU A 56 -2.11 14.01 -9.33
C GLU A 56 -1.03 13.00 -9.72
N GLN A 57 -0.12 13.40 -10.61
CA GLN A 57 0.96 12.53 -11.10
C GLN A 57 1.85 12.00 -9.96
N LYS A 58 2.14 12.83 -8.95
CA LYS A 58 2.90 12.44 -7.76
C LYS A 58 2.25 11.27 -7.02
N ILE A 59 0.92 11.25 -6.94
CA ILE A 59 0.17 10.19 -6.27
C ILE A 59 0.24 8.90 -7.10
N LEU A 60 0.08 8.98 -8.42
CA LEU A 60 0.20 7.81 -9.29
C LEU A 60 1.59 7.19 -9.22
N MET A 61 2.64 8.01 -9.23
CA MET A 61 4.02 7.55 -9.07
C MET A 61 4.22 6.82 -7.73
N ALA A 62 3.76 7.41 -6.63
CA ALA A 62 3.90 6.80 -5.31
C ALA A 62 3.14 5.47 -5.19
N VAL A 63 1.92 5.38 -5.75
CA VAL A 63 1.15 4.13 -5.78
C VAL A 63 1.86 3.06 -6.59
N SER A 64 2.41 3.43 -7.76
CA SER A 64 3.17 2.52 -8.60
C SER A 64 4.41 1.99 -7.87
N GLU A 65 5.19 2.89 -7.26
CA GLU A 65 6.40 2.56 -6.51
C GLU A 65 6.09 1.60 -5.34
N ILE A 66 5.08 1.92 -4.52
CA ILE A 66 4.71 1.04 -3.40
C ILE A 66 4.31 -0.35 -3.91
N ASN A 67 3.48 -0.42 -4.95
CA ASN A 67 3.02 -1.70 -5.50
C ASN A 67 4.15 -2.51 -6.14
N GLN A 68 5.13 -1.86 -6.76
CA GLN A 68 6.34 -2.53 -7.26
C GLN A 68 7.11 -3.18 -6.11
N VAL A 69 7.31 -2.45 -5.01
CA VAL A 69 7.99 -3.01 -3.82
C VAL A 69 7.16 -4.13 -3.17
N VAL A 70 5.83 -4.02 -3.15
CA VAL A 70 4.97 -5.13 -2.71
C VAL A 70 5.21 -6.37 -3.58
N ALA A 71 5.25 -6.21 -4.90
CA ALA A 71 5.50 -7.31 -5.82
C ALA A 71 6.88 -7.93 -5.60
N GLU A 72 7.94 -7.12 -5.44
CA GLU A 72 9.28 -7.58 -5.10
C GLU A 72 9.31 -8.38 -3.79
N LEU A 73 8.63 -7.88 -2.75
CA LEU A 73 8.54 -8.56 -1.46
C LEU A 73 7.69 -9.84 -1.51
N SER A 74 6.80 -9.96 -2.50
CA SER A 74 5.89 -11.09 -2.66
C SER A 74 6.49 -12.19 -3.54
N ARG A 75 7.45 -11.84 -4.42
CA ARG A 75 8.25 -12.84 -5.12
C ARG A 75 8.99 -13.67 -4.08
N PRO A 76 8.86 -15.00 -4.09
CA PRO A 76 9.76 -15.84 -3.32
C PRO A 76 11.18 -15.51 -3.78
N LYS A 77 12.09 -15.27 -2.83
CA LYS A 77 13.52 -15.25 -3.15
C LYS A 77 13.82 -16.61 -3.75
N VAL A 78 13.93 -16.70 -5.07
CA VAL A 78 14.59 -17.82 -5.71
C VAL A 78 16.05 -17.68 -5.29
N ALA A 79 16.40 -18.38 -4.21
CA ALA A 79 17.78 -18.60 -3.84
C ALA A 79 18.36 -19.46 -4.95
N ILE A 80 19.04 -18.83 -5.91
CA ILE A 80 19.92 -19.53 -6.82
C ILE A 80 21.13 -19.87 -5.95
N ALA A 81 21.16 -21.13 -5.52
CA ALA A 81 22.29 -21.75 -4.85
C ALA A 81 23.45 -21.96 -5.83
#